data_AF-A0A1W9VTR8-F1
#
_entry.id   AF-A0A1W9VTR8-F1
#
_cell.length_a   1.000
_cell.length_b   1.000
_cell.length_c   1.000
_cell.angle_alpha   90.00
_cell.angle_beta   90.00
_cell.angle_gamma   90.00
#
_symmetry.space_group_name_H-M   'P 1'
#
loop_
_entity.id
_entity.type
_entity.pdbx_description
1 polymer ?
#
loop_
_entity_poly.entity_id
_entity_poly.type
_entity_poly.pdbx_seq_one_letter_code
_entity_poly.pdbx_strand_id
1 'polypeptide(L)'
;MPIFNLMFFALIGASIDLESFSSQTLTYVLVYVVVRSVGKYYGTYIGCRFTGLDKKITATVPKLMLPQAELAAIETIIVANTLGNVPESQSLVATVVPALIIFQLGGAYLSEKTLQRWKSWVTGEEHAYQSDIPAGKEMALEYLIEDRVMKFSPTSKIDAINQMAKLLKEKKIIPETEIITNAIFERELLATTGIGKGLAIPHCRVGSVDRVIVVASYFEKPIDWNSMDGNPVDLAFMIITPQESPELHLKAISKISKAVRTLDFRKEISLNYGKGEYLFLKEMEGDNV
;
A
#
# COMPACT_ATOMS: atom_id res chain seq x y z
N MET A 1 1.09 -20.95 -13.63
CA MET A 1 0.02 -20.15 -14.27
C MET A 1 0.50 -18.99 -15.16
N PRO A 2 1.59 -18.22 -14.90
CA PRO A 2 1.89 -17.04 -15.72
C PRO A 2 2.30 -17.34 -17.18
N ILE A 3 2.87 -18.51 -17.47
CA ILE A 3 3.29 -18.90 -18.83
C ILE A 3 2.11 -19.11 -19.79
N PHE A 4 1.00 -19.66 -19.31
CA PHE A 4 -0.18 -19.90 -20.15
C PHE A 4 -0.84 -18.59 -20.57
N ASN A 5 -0.99 -17.64 -19.64
CA ASN A 5 -1.56 -16.33 -19.95
C ASN A 5 -0.62 -15.54 -20.90
N LEU A 6 0.69 -15.61 -20.70
CA LEU A 6 1.66 -14.95 -21.57
C LEU A 6 1.63 -15.52 -23.01
N MET A 7 1.57 -16.85 -23.15
CA MET A 7 1.40 -17.51 -24.45
C MET A 7 0.05 -17.19 -25.08
N PHE A 8 -1.03 -17.12 -24.29
CA PHE A 8 -2.36 -16.78 -24.75
C PHE A 8 -2.42 -15.36 -25.34
N PHE A 9 -1.86 -14.35 -24.64
CA PHE A 9 -1.78 -12.98 -25.15
C PHE A 9 -0.90 -12.88 -26.41
N ALA A 10 0.20 -13.61 -26.46
CA ALA A 10 1.07 -13.66 -27.64
C ALA A 10 0.36 -14.30 -28.84
N LEU A 11 -0.39 -15.38 -28.63
CA LEU A 11 -1.13 -16.08 -29.70
C LEU A 11 -2.33 -15.27 -30.19
N ILE A 12 -3.08 -14.62 -29.30
CA ILE A 12 -4.13 -13.69 -29.70
C ILE A 12 -3.52 -12.57 -30.54
N GLY A 13 -2.46 -11.92 -30.04
CA GLY A 13 -1.77 -10.86 -30.78
C GLY A 13 -1.28 -11.29 -32.16
N ALA A 14 -0.80 -12.53 -32.30
CA ALA A 14 -0.37 -13.11 -33.56
C ALA A 14 -1.53 -13.47 -34.51
N SER A 15 -2.75 -13.65 -33.99
CA SER A 15 -3.96 -13.97 -34.77
C SER A 15 -4.75 -12.73 -35.21
N ILE A 16 -4.35 -11.53 -34.79
CA ILE A 16 -5.01 -10.29 -35.18
C ILE A 16 -4.64 -9.98 -36.63
N ASP A 17 -5.61 -10.06 -37.51
CA ASP A 17 -5.49 -9.51 -38.85
C ASP A 17 -5.63 -7.99 -38.79
N LEU A 18 -4.49 -7.29 -38.87
CA LEU A 18 -4.43 -5.82 -38.84
C LEU A 18 -5.10 -5.17 -40.05
N GLU A 19 -5.27 -5.91 -41.16
CA GLU A 19 -5.94 -5.40 -42.36
C GLU A 19 -7.47 -5.29 -42.17
N SER A 20 -8.02 -5.98 -41.17
CA SER A 20 -9.44 -5.92 -40.81
C SER A 20 -9.85 -4.65 -40.02
N PHE A 21 -8.87 -3.80 -39.63
CA PHE A 21 -9.11 -2.56 -38.90
C PHE A 21 -9.56 -1.43 -39.83
N SER A 22 -10.84 -1.43 -40.15
CA SER A 22 -11.51 -0.28 -40.78
C SER A 22 -11.93 0.77 -39.73
N SER A 23 -12.22 2.00 -40.17
CA SER A 23 -12.80 3.04 -39.31
C SER A 23 -14.15 2.62 -38.70
N GLN A 24 -14.89 1.78 -39.41
CA GLN A 24 -16.17 1.24 -38.94
C GLN A 24 -15.95 0.18 -37.85
N THR A 25 -14.98 -0.74 -38.05
CA THR A 25 -14.56 -1.72 -37.04
C THR A 25 -14.11 -1.03 -35.76
N LEU A 26 -13.32 0.06 -35.88
CA LEU A 26 -12.87 0.85 -34.73
C LEU A 26 -14.02 1.48 -33.95
N THR A 27 -15.06 1.92 -34.65
CA THR A 27 -16.27 2.48 -34.02
C THR A 27 -17.00 1.41 -33.20
N TYR A 28 -17.18 0.22 -33.74
CA TYR A 28 -17.81 -0.89 -33.00
C TYR A 28 -16.99 -1.34 -31.80
N VAL A 29 -15.66 -1.41 -31.95
CA VAL A 29 -14.72 -1.66 -30.86
C VAL A 29 -14.93 -0.65 -29.73
N LEU A 30 -15.01 0.64 -30.06
CA LEU A 30 -15.18 1.71 -29.06
C LEU A 30 -16.53 1.62 -28.34
N VAL A 31 -17.62 1.39 -29.08
CA VAL A 31 -18.95 1.21 -28.51
C VAL A 31 -18.98 0.00 -27.55
N TYR A 32 -18.42 -1.13 -27.97
CA TYR A 32 -18.35 -2.35 -27.15
C TYR A 32 -17.58 -2.11 -25.85
N VAL A 33 -16.41 -1.45 -25.92
CA VAL A 33 -15.59 -1.12 -24.76
C VAL A 33 -16.36 -0.21 -23.78
N VAL A 34 -17.03 0.83 -24.27
CA VAL A 34 -17.78 1.77 -23.43
C VAL A 34 -18.93 1.09 -22.71
N VAL A 35 -19.80 0.39 -23.44
CA VAL A 35 -20.98 -0.27 -22.86
C VAL A 35 -20.57 -1.28 -21.78
N ARG A 36 -19.54 -2.09 -22.05
CA ARG A 36 -19.03 -3.09 -21.09
C ARG A 36 -18.43 -2.42 -19.85
N SER A 37 -17.70 -1.32 -20.02
CA SER A 37 -17.09 -0.57 -18.93
C SER A 37 -18.15 0.02 -17.99
N VAL A 38 -19.19 0.63 -18.56
CA VAL A 38 -20.31 1.23 -17.81
C VAL A 38 -21.03 0.16 -17.00
N GLY A 39 -21.40 -0.97 -17.61
CA GLY A 39 -22.12 -2.05 -16.93
C GLY A 39 -21.36 -2.61 -15.73
N LYS A 40 -20.06 -2.88 -15.89
CA LYS A 40 -19.22 -3.38 -14.79
C LYS A 40 -19.03 -2.35 -13.68
N TYR A 41 -18.79 -1.10 -14.05
CA TYR A 41 -18.59 -0.02 -13.08
C TYR A 41 -19.85 0.18 -12.24
N TYR A 42 -21.01 0.41 -12.86
CA TYR A 42 -22.25 0.69 -12.13
C TYR A 42 -22.80 -0.56 -11.42
N GLY A 43 -22.70 -1.75 -12.02
CA GLY A 43 -23.10 -2.98 -11.36
C GLY A 43 -22.32 -3.23 -10.07
N THR A 44 -20.99 -3.08 -10.13
CA THR A 44 -20.13 -3.20 -8.95
C THR A 44 -20.40 -2.07 -7.94
N TYR A 45 -20.57 -0.83 -8.41
CA TYR A 45 -20.86 0.31 -7.55
C TYR A 45 -22.17 0.13 -6.77
N ILE A 46 -23.25 -0.26 -7.45
CA ILE A 46 -24.55 -0.54 -6.83
C ILE A 46 -24.43 -1.70 -5.85
N GLY A 47 -23.72 -2.78 -6.24
CA GLY A 47 -23.43 -3.91 -5.34
C GLY A 47 -22.72 -3.48 -4.06
N CYS A 48 -21.67 -2.66 -4.16
CA CYS A 48 -20.96 -2.12 -3.00
C CYS A 48 -21.84 -1.23 -2.11
N ARG A 49 -22.74 -0.44 -2.72
CA ARG A 49 -23.70 0.41 -1.98
C ARG A 49 -24.73 -0.44 -1.24
N PHE A 50 -25.24 -1.49 -1.88
CA PHE A 50 -26.22 -2.39 -1.29
C PHE A 50 -25.65 -3.18 -0.11
N THR A 51 -24.39 -3.60 -0.20
CA THR A 51 -23.70 -4.34 0.87
C THR A 51 -23.16 -3.46 2.00
N GLY A 52 -23.36 -2.13 1.94
CA GLY A 52 -22.96 -1.20 3.00
C GLY A 52 -21.45 -1.00 3.14
N LEU A 53 -20.68 -1.27 2.09
CA LEU A 53 -19.22 -1.09 2.12
C LEU A 53 -18.82 0.38 2.30
N ASP A 54 -17.65 0.60 2.88
CA ASP A 54 -17.08 1.94 3.08
C ASP A 54 -17.02 2.74 1.75
N LYS A 55 -17.11 4.06 1.87
CA LYS A 55 -17.12 4.98 0.71
C LYS A 55 -15.85 4.89 -0.12
N LYS A 56 -14.67 4.70 0.49
CA LYS A 56 -13.40 4.56 -0.23
C LYS A 56 -13.35 3.24 -1.01
N ILE A 57 -13.89 2.17 -0.42
CA ILE A 57 -13.99 0.86 -1.08
C ILE A 57 -14.97 0.95 -2.27
N THR A 58 -16.14 1.54 -2.03
CA THR A 58 -17.18 1.75 -3.05
C THR A 58 -16.70 2.63 -4.22
N ALA A 59 -15.79 3.57 -3.97
CA ALA A 59 -15.20 4.41 -5.03
C ALA A 59 -14.05 3.74 -5.82
N THR A 60 -13.51 2.63 -5.30
CA THR A 60 -12.28 2.00 -5.80
C THR A 60 -12.55 0.67 -6.47
N VAL A 61 -13.27 -0.24 -5.79
CA VAL A 61 -13.54 -1.61 -6.26
C VAL A 61 -14.18 -1.64 -7.65
N PRO A 62 -15.15 -0.78 -8.00
CA PRO A 62 -15.71 -0.76 -9.36
C PRO A 62 -14.68 -0.55 -10.48
N LYS A 63 -13.63 0.24 -10.22
CA LYS A 63 -12.56 0.50 -11.20
C LYS A 63 -11.62 -0.71 -11.32
N LEU A 64 -11.37 -1.40 -10.21
CA LEU A 64 -10.51 -2.59 -10.17
C LEU A 64 -11.14 -3.80 -10.87
N MET A 65 -12.47 -3.86 -10.93
CA MET A 65 -13.22 -4.95 -11.58
C MET A 65 -13.39 -4.76 -13.09
N LEU A 66 -12.91 -3.65 -13.65
CA LEU A 66 -12.92 -3.44 -15.10
C LEU A 66 -12.14 -4.56 -15.83
N PRO A 67 -10.85 -4.80 -15.56
CA PRO A 67 -10.08 -5.84 -16.25
C PRO A 67 -10.50 -7.26 -15.83
N GLN A 68 -11.39 -7.90 -16.60
CA GLN A 68 -11.62 -9.37 -16.60
C GLN A 68 -12.24 -9.76 -17.94
N ALA A 69 -11.52 -10.55 -18.74
CA ALA A 69 -11.87 -10.80 -20.14
C ALA A 69 -11.34 -12.11 -20.75
N GLU A 70 -10.57 -12.93 -20.03
CA GLU A 70 -9.86 -14.08 -20.63
C GLU A 70 -10.82 -15.14 -21.21
N LEU A 71 -11.95 -15.42 -20.53
CA LEU A 71 -12.93 -16.41 -20.99
C LEU A 71 -13.77 -15.93 -22.19
N ALA A 72 -14.10 -14.63 -22.24
CA ALA A 72 -14.97 -14.07 -23.28
C ALA A 72 -14.31 -14.09 -24.67
N ALA A 73 -12.99 -13.94 -24.73
CA ALA A 73 -12.25 -14.04 -25.99
C ALA A 73 -12.31 -15.46 -26.57
N ILE A 74 -12.16 -16.48 -25.70
CA ILE A 74 -12.21 -17.89 -26.08
C ILE A 74 -13.60 -18.24 -26.61
N GLU A 75 -14.66 -17.88 -25.88
CA GLU A 75 -16.04 -18.13 -26.30
C GLU A 75 -16.37 -17.44 -27.64
N THR A 76 -15.89 -16.21 -27.83
CA THR A 76 -16.07 -15.47 -29.09
C THR A 76 -15.38 -16.19 -30.27
N ILE A 77 -14.15 -16.68 -30.07
CA ILE A 77 -13.41 -17.42 -31.10
C ILE A 77 -14.10 -18.75 -31.41
N ILE A 78 -14.61 -19.45 -30.39
CA ILE A 78 -15.37 -20.70 -30.57
C ILE A 78 -16.65 -20.43 -31.37
N VAL A 79 -17.39 -19.36 -31.05
CA VAL A 79 -18.59 -18.96 -31.79
C VAL A 79 -18.25 -18.61 -33.23
N ALA A 80 -17.21 -17.80 -33.46
CA ALA A 80 -16.77 -17.44 -34.80
C ALA A 80 -16.38 -18.67 -35.64
N ASN A 81 -15.61 -19.60 -35.06
CA ASN A 81 -15.20 -20.84 -35.72
C ASN A 81 -16.40 -21.76 -36.01
N THR A 82 -17.40 -21.79 -35.13
CA THR A 82 -18.62 -22.59 -35.31
C THR A 82 -19.49 -22.03 -36.44
N LEU A 83 -19.50 -20.71 -36.64
CA LEU A 83 -20.23 -20.05 -37.73
C LEU A 83 -19.58 -20.24 -39.11
N GLY A 84 -18.32 -20.67 -39.18
CA GLY A 84 -17.59 -20.86 -40.43
C GLY A 84 -17.19 -19.54 -41.12
N ASN A 85 -16.84 -19.58 -42.41
CA ASN A 85 -16.40 -18.41 -43.19
C ASN A 85 -17.56 -17.54 -43.68
N VAL A 86 -18.42 -17.09 -42.77
CA VAL A 86 -19.47 -16.10 -43.06
C VAL A 86 -19.00 -14.70 -42.65
N PRO A 87 -19.41 -13.62 -43.34
CA PRO A 87 -18.95 -12.25 -43.04
C PRO A 87 -19.17 -11.83 -41.57
N GLU A 88 -20.20 -12.37 -40.92
CA GLU A 88 -20.54 -12.12 -39.52
C GLU A 88 -19.49 -12.70 -38.56
N SER A 89 -18.89 -13.85 -38.87
CA SER A 89 -17.86 -14.46 -38.02
C SER A 89 -16.56 -13.66 -38.05
N GLN A 90 -16.19 -13.16 -39.24
CA GLN A 90 -15.04 -12.26 -39.41
C GLN A 90 -15.25 -10.94 -38.66
N SER A 91 -16.45 -10.38 -38.75
CA SER A 91 -16.83 -9.14 -38.04
C SER A 91 -16.79 -9.33 -36.52
N LEU A 92 -17.21 -10.49 -36.02
CA LEU A 92 -17.16 -10.84 -34.60
C LEU A 92 -15.71 -10.87 -34.09
N VAL A 93 -14.80 -11.57 -34.80
CA VAL A 93 -13.39 -11.66 -34.42
C VAL A 93 -12.70 -10.29 -34.52
N ALA A 94 -12.89 -9.58 -35.64
CA ALA A 94 -12.28 -8.28 -35.89
C ALA A 94 -12.78 -7.17 -34.94
N THR A 95 -13.95 -7.33 -34.33
CA THR A 95 -14.49 -6.36 -33.37
C THR A 95 -14.18 -6.77 -31.94
N VAL A 96 -14.56 -7.98 -31.55
CA VAL A 96 -14.58 -8.39 -30.14
C VAL A 96 -13.17 -8.68 -29.64
N VAL A 97 -12.31 -9.35 -30.42
CA VAL A 97 -10.95 -9.69 -29.98
C VAL A 97 -10.10 -8.42 -29.76
N PRO A 98 -10.00 -7.49 -30.73
CA PRO A 98 -9.31 -6.21 -30.50
C PRO A 98 -9.89 -5.40 -29.33
N ALA A 99 -11.21 -5.36 -29.20
CA ALA A 99 -11.85 -4.64 -28.10
C ALA A 99 -11.49 -5.23 -26.72
N LEU A 100 -11.42 -6.56 -26.61
CA LEU A 100 -11.01 -7.23 -25.37
C LEU A 100 -9.54 -6.98 -25.04
N ILE A 101 -8.65 -6.87 -26.03
CA ILE A 101 -7.23 -6.56 -25.81
C ILE A 101 -7.05 -5.12 -25.35
N ILE A 102 -7.66 -4.16 -26.06
CA ILE A 102 -7.62 -2.74 -25.71
C ILE A 102 -8.18 -2.55 -24.30
N PHE A 103 -9.30 -3.20 -23.98
CA PHE A 103 -9.90 -3.15 -22.66
C PHE A 103 -9.02 -3.79 -21.56
N GLN A 104 -8.29 -4.86 -21.86
CA GLN A 104 -7.39 -5.50 -20.89
C GLN A 104 -6.16 -4.65 -20.61
N LEU A 105 -5.50 -4.11 -21.65
CA LEU A 105 -4.33 -3.25 -21.49
C LEU A 105 -4.70 -1.92 -20.82
N GLY A 106 -5.76 -1.26 -21.29
CA GLY A 106 -6.24 0.00 -20.72
C GLY A 106 -6.81 -0.18 -19.31
N GLY A 107 -7.55 -1.27 -19.08
CA GLY A 107 -8.11 -1.61 -17.77
C GLY A 107 -7.04 -1.96 -16.74
N ALA A 108 -6.00 -2.72 -17.12
CA ALA A 108 -4.87 -3.03 -16.24
C ALA A 108 -4.11 -1.75 -15.83
N TYR A 109 -3.81 -0.87 -16.79
CA TYR A 109 -3.19 0.43 -16.52
C TYR A 109 -4.03 1.29 -15.56
N LEU A 110 -5.34 1.38 -15.81
CA LEU A 110 -6.24 2.15 -14.94
C LEU A 110 -6.35 1.54 -13.53
N SER A 111 -6.38 0.20 -13.44
CA SER A 111 -6.36 -0.52 -12.17
C SER A 111 -5.08 -0.27 -11.39
N GLU A 112 -3.92 -0.30 -12.05
CA GLU A 112 -2.64 0.02 -11.41
C GLU A 112 -2.64 1.44 -10.84
N LYS A 113 -3.04 2.45 -11.63
CA LYS A 113 -3.17 3.83 -11.13
C LYS A 113 -4.19 3.97 -10.00
N THR A 114 -5.30 3.25 -10.10
CA THR A 114 -6.33 3.25 -9.06
C THR A 114 -5.81 2.61 -7.77
N LEU A 115 -5.06 1.51 -7.87
CA LEU A 115 -4.43 0.86 -6.73
C LEU A 115 -3.37 1.74 -6.08
N GLN A 116 -2.53 2.41 -6.87
CA GLN A 116 -1.54 3.35 -6.35
C GLN A 116 -2.23 4.49 -5.59
N ARG A 117 -3.34 5.01 -6.11
CA ARG A 117 -4.12 6.07 -5.47
C ARG A 117 -4.91 5.61 -4.25
N TRP A 118 -5.48 4.41 -4.29
CA TRP A 118 -6.14 3.82 -3.13
C TRP A 118 -5.14 3.50 -2.03
N LYS A 119 -3.99 2.92 -2.39
CA LYS A 119 -2.88 2.70 -1.49
C LYS A 119 -2.49 4.02 -0.84
N SER A 120 -2.31 5.11 -1.60
CA SER A 120 -1.99 6.42 -1.02
C SER A 120 -3.08 6.98 -0.10
N TRP A 121 -4.37 6.66 -0.27
CA TRP A 121 -5.44 7.00 0.67
C TRP A 121 -5.46 6.17 1.95
N VAL A 122 -4.93 4.95 1.90
CA VAL A 122 -4.88 4.01 3.03
C VAL A 122 -3.58 4.16 3.81
N THR A 123 -2.46 4.37 3.11
CA THR A 123 -1.12 4.59 3.66
C THR A 123 -0.82 6.06 3.92
N GLY A 124 -1.67 6.98 3.46
CA GLY A 124 -1.52 8.44 3.56
C GLY A 124 -0.35 9.01 2.75
N GLU A 125 0.13 8.27 1.75
CA GLU A 125 1.24 8.68 0.89
C GLU A 125 0.90 9.83 -0.08
N GLU A 126 -0.38 10.21 -0.26
CA GLU A 126 -0.82 11.22 -1.24
C GLU A 126 -0.34 12.64 -0.90
N HIS A 127 -0.06 12.95 0.38
CA HIS A 127 0.49 14.25 0.82
C HIS A 127 1.98 14.20 1.22
N ALA A 128 2.63 13.03 1.13
CA ALA A 128 4.02 12.88 1.52
C ALA A 128 5.02 13.32 0.44
N TYR A 129 4.56 13.57 -0.80
CA TYR A 129 5.42 13.97 -1.92
C TYR A 129 5.14 15.39 -2.45
N GLN A 130 4.02 16.01 -2.11
CA GLN A 130 3.64 17.34 -2.64
C GLN A 130 2.91 18.23 -1.61
N SER A 131 3.38 18.26 -0.37
CA SER A 131 2.97 19.34 0.54
C SER A 131 4.18 20.20 0.88
N ASP A 132 4.27 21.36 0.22
CA ASP A 132 5.00 22.53 0.70
C ASP A 132 4.39 22.93 2.05
N ILE A 133 4.96 22.38 3.12
CA ILE A 133 4.72 22.74 4.52
C ILE A 133 6.09 23.19 5.03
N PRO A 134 6.20 24.28 5.81
CA PRO A 134 7.47 24.96 6.02
C PRO A 134 8.55 23.99 6.47
N ALA A 135 9.73 24.09 5.85
CA ALA A 135 10.93 23.41 6.33
C ALA A 135 11.19 23.86 7.77
N GLY A 136 10.71 23.07 8.72
CA GLY A 136 10.97 23.19 10.14
C GLY A 136 11.54 21.87 10.62
N LYS A 137 12.62 21.95 11.40
CA LYS A 137 13.35 20.83 12.02
C LYS A 137 12.46 19.75 12.68
N GLU A 138 11.22 20.06 13.05
CA GLU A 138 10.31 19.25 13.87
C GLU A 138 9.90 17.87 13.31
N MET A 139 10.06 17.60 12.01
CA MET A 139 9.67 16.32 11.41
C MET A 139 10.84 15.56 10.76
N ALA A 140 12.08 16.00 10.96
CA ALA A 140 13.24 15.18 10.63
C ALA A 140 13.31 13.98 11.58
N LEU A 141 13.74 12.83 11.06
CA LEU A 141 13.74 11.57 11.80
C LEU A 141 14.61 11.68 13.07
N GLU A 142 15.67 12.47 13.00
CA GLU A 142 16.52 12.88 14.13
C GLU A 142 15.69 13.46 15.27
N TYR A 143 14.89 14.49 15.00
CA TYR A 143 14.08 15.19 15.99
C TYR A 143 12.93 14.33 16.52
N LEU A 144 12.38 13.47 15.67
CA LEU A 144 11.31 12.54 16.07
C LEU A 144 11.80 11.49 17.06
N ILE A 145 13.07 11.08 16.96
CA ILE A 145 13.65 10.00 17.75
C ILE A 145 14.63 10.52 18.82
N GLU A 146 14.97 11.81 18.81
CA GLU A 146 15.92 12.45 19.72
C GLU A 146 15.70 12.03 21.18
N ASP A 147 16.74 11.46 21.80
CA ASP A 147 16.77 10.88 23.16
C ASP A 147 15.83 9.69 23.46
N ARG A 148 15.24 9.09 22.41
CA ARG A 148 14.27 7.98 22.48
C ARG A 148 14.68 6.77 21.67
N VAL A 149 16.00 6.52 21.57
CA VAL A 149 16.52 5.22 21.14
C VAL A 149 16.98 4.41 22.34
N MET A 150 16.35 3.25 22.53
CA MET A 150 16.64 2.40 23.67
C MET A 150 16.67 0.92 23.28
N LYS A 151 17.50 0.16 23.98
CA LYS A 151 17.65 -1.27 23.89
C LYS A 151 16.86 -1.83 25.05
N PHE A 152 15.97 -2.72 24.70
CA PHE A 152 15.12 -3.41 25.63
C PHE A 152 15.44 -4.89 25.58
N SER A 153 15.20 -5.57 26.71
CA SER A 153 15.29 -7.02 26.83
C SER A 153 13.90 -7.61 27.04
N PRO A 154 12.92 -7.37 26.14
CA PRO A 154 11.59 -7.87 26.34
C PRO A 154 11.55 -9.39 26.20
N THR A 155 10.57 -10.00 26.87
CA THR A 155 10.29 -11.44 26.81
C THR A 155 9.15 -11.78 25.86
N SER A 156 8.34 -10.79 25.48
CA SER A 156 7.17 -10.94 24.60
C SER A 156 6.82 -9.62 23.91
N LYS A 157 5.95 -9.67 22.90
CA LYS A 157 5.39 -8.48 22.24
C LYS A 157 4.75 -7.50 23.24
N ILE A 158 3.98 -8.03 24.19
CA ILE A 158 3.29 -7.24 25.21
C ILE A 158 4.30 -6.52 26.10
N ASP A 159 5.31 -7.26 26.56
CA ASP A 159 6.39 -6.72 27.38
C ASP A 159 7.19 -5.63 26.62
N ALA A 160 7.48 -5.85 25.34
CA ALA A 160 8.13 -4.85 24.49
C ALA A 160 7.33 -3.53 24.42
N ILE A 161 6.01 -3.61 24.16
CA ILE A 161 5.14 -2.43 24.09
C ILE A 161 5.08 -1.72 25.45
N ASN A 162 5.01 -2.46 26.55
CA ASN A 162 4.99 -1.88 27.90
C ASN A 162 6.31 -1.19 28.25
N GLN A 163 7.47 -1.78 27.92
CA GLN A 163 8.78 -1.17 28.16
C GLN A 163 8.97 0.12 27.36
N MET A 164 8.57 0.12 26.09
CA MET A 164 8.58 1.33 25.24
C MET A 164 7.69 2.44 25.82
N ALA A 165 6.48 2.09 26.29
CA ALA A 165 5.59 3.08 26.90
C ALA A 165 6.15 3.60 28.23
N LYS A 166 6.74 2.72 29.05
CA LYS A 166 7.38 3.10 30.31
C LYS A 166 8.50 4.14 30.11
N LEU A 167 9.29 4.03 29.05
CA LEU A 167 10.30 5.04 28.71
C LEU A 167 9.69 6.45 28.53
N LEU A 168 8.50 6.55 27.94
CA LEU A 168 7.80 7.83 27.75
C LEU A 168 7.36 8.43 29.10
N LYS A 169 7.01 7.59 30.07
CA LYS A 169 6.72 8.02 31.44
C LYS A 169 7.97 8.49 32.17
N GLU A 170 9.06 7.74 32.07
CA GLU A 170 10.35 8.08 32.69
C GLU A 170 10.91 9.40 32.14
N LYS A 171 10.77 9.63 30.83
CA LYS A 171 11.13 10.89 30.16
C LYS A 171 10.13 12.02 30.39
N LYS A 172 9.08 11.81 31.19
CA LYS A 172 8.00 12.79 31.50
C LYS A 172 7.30 13.33 30.24
N ILE A 173 7.22 12.53 29.18
CA ILE A 173 6.57 12.90 27.93
C ILE A 173 5.07 12.57 28.03
N ILE A 174 4.74 11.37 28.50
CA ILE A 174 3.35 10.95 28.72
C ILE A 174 3.24 10.31 30.12
N PRO A 175 2.46 10.91 31.04
CA PRO A 175 2.38 10.43 32.42
C PRO A 175 1.59 9.12 32.55
N GLU A 176 0.55 8.95 31.73
CA GLU A 176 -0.37 7.82 31.77
C GLU A 176 -0.17 6.92 30.54
N THR A 177 0.63 5.88 30.73
CA THR A 177 1.04 4.98 29.65
C THR A 177 -0.02 3.94 29.30
N GLU A 178 -0.97 3.67 30.19
CA GLU A 178 -2.04 2.67 29.98
C GLU A 178 -2.92 3.02 28.78
N ILE A 179 -3.22 4.31 28.59
CA ILE A 179 -3.97 4.81 27.44
C ILE A 179 -3.25 4.45 26.12
N ILE A 180 -1.92 4.57 26.09
CA ILE A 180 -1.09 4.25 24.92
C ILE A 180 -1.07 2.74 24.70
N THR A 181 -0.73 1.96 25.73
CA THR A 181 -0.55 0.51 25.59
C THR A 181 -1.86 -0.15 25.17
N ASN A 182 -2.98 0.25 25.77
CA ASN A 182 -4.30 -0.27 25.40
C ASN A 182 -4.65 0.07 23.95
N ALA A 183 -4.46 1.33 23.52
CA ALA A 183 -4.73 1.73 22.15
C ALA A 183 -3.85 0.99 21.12
N ILE A 184 -2.58 0.73 21.46
CA ILE A 184 -1.68 -0.08 20.62
C ILE A 184 -2.14 -1.54 20.58
N PHE A 185 -2.55 -2.13 21.70
CA PHE A 185 -3.03 -3.51 21.73
C PHE A 185 -4.33 -3.69 20.94
N GLU A 186 -5.28 -2.77 21.08
CA GLU A 186 -6.50 -2.76 20.25
C GLU A 186 -6.16 -2.69 18.76
N ARG A 187 -5.18 -1.86 18.38
CA ARG A 187 -4.69 -1.79 17.01
C ARG A 187 -4.04 -3.10 16.56
N GLU A 188 -3.22 -3.72 17.39
CA GLU A 188 -2.51 -4.96 17.09
C GLU A 188 -3.46 -6.15 16.90
N LEU A 189 -4.59 -6.17 17.61
CA LEU A 189 -5.64 -7.19 17.49
C LEU A 189 -6.32 -7.18 16.10
N LEU A 190 -6.43 -6.01 15.46
CA LEU A 190 -7.01 -5.91 14.12
C LEU A 190 -6.10 -6.54 13.06
N ALA A 191 -4.80 -6.28 13.17
CA ALA A 191 -3.76 -6.85 12.32
C ALA A 191 -2.38 -6.54 12.92
N THR A 192 -1.44 -7.48 12.79
CA THR A 192 -0.05 -7.32 13.21
C THR A 192 0.57 -6.02 12.69
N THR A 193 1.36 -5.34 13.53
CA THR A 193 2.23 -4.24 13.09
C THR A 193 3.64 -4.70 12.73
N GLY A 194 3.89 -6.01 12.78
CA GLY A 194 5.12 -6.63 12.28
C GLY A 194 5.12 -6.64 10.76
N ILE A 195 5.81 -5.68 10.14
CA ILE A 195 5.82 -5.51 8.68
C ILE A 195 6.88 -6.36 7.97
N GLY A 196 7.57 -7.22 8.72
CA GLY A 196 8.55 -8.18 8.24
C GLY A 196 9.99 -7.65 8.26
N LYS A 197 10.92 -8.51 7.87
CA LYS A 197 12.37 -8.27 7.90
C LYS A 197 12.88 -7.84 9.28
N GLY A 198 12.36 -8.39 10.37
CA GLY A 198 12.79 -7.99 11.72
C GLY A 198 12.17 -6.70 12.26
N LEU A 199 11.19 -6.10 11.57
CA LEU A 199 10.66 -4.78 11.89
C LEU A 199 9.20 -4.79 12.37
N ALA A 200 8.91 -4.04 13.43
CA ALA A 200 7.55 -3.67 13.83
C ALA A 200 7.36 -2.15 13.94
N ILE A 201 6.13 -1.69 13.68
CA ILE A 201 5.73 -0.29 13.86
C ILE A 201 4.46 -0.24 14.71
N PRO A 202 4.52 -0.57 16.02
CA PRO A 202 3.37 -0.42 16.91
C PRO A 202 2.95 1.05 16.98
N HIS A 203 1.67 1.34 16.71
CA HIS A 203 1.24 2.73 16.58
C HIS A 203 -0.18 2.95 17.10
N CYS A 204 -0.43 4.15 17.62
CA CYS A 204 -1.76 4.57 18.05
C CYS A 204 -1.98 6.06 17.86
N ARG A 205 -3.24 6.47 17.99
CA ARG A 205 -3.66 7.87 18.03
C ARG A 205 -4.36 8.11 19.36
N VAL A 206 -3.97 9.15 20.08
CA VAL A 206 -4.52 9.47 21.40
C VAL A 206 -4.73 10.98 21.55
N GLY A 207 -5.74 11.37 22.32
CA GLY A 207 -6.01 12.78 22.61
C GLY A 207 -5.05 13.41 23.62
N SER A 208 -4.22 12.61 24.29
CA SER A 208 -3.28 13.05 25.34
C SER A 208 -1.95 13.60 24.81
N VAL A 209 -1.78 13.69 23.48
CA VAL A 209 -0.57 14.24 22.85
C VAL A 209 -0.93 15.28 21.80
N ASP A 210 -0.08 16.31 21.68
CA ASP A 210 -0.22 17.43 20.74
C ASP A 210 0.72 17.35 19.54
N ARG A 211 1.68 16.42 19.57
CA ARG A 211 2.70 16.20 18.54
C ARG A 211 2.97 14.72 18.30
N VAL A 212 3.69 14.44 17.22
CA VAL A 212 4.19 13.09 16.92
C VAL A 212 5.31 12.72 17.90
N ILE A 213 5.19 11.56 18.52
CA ILE A 213 6.21 10.99 19.40
C ILE A 213 6.64 9.65 18.80
N VAL A 214 7.95 9.46 18.67
CA VAL A 214 8.54 8.20 18.19
C VAL A 214 9.51 7.67 19.24
N VAL A 215 9.43 6.36 19.49
CA VAL A 215 10.44 5.60 20.26
C VAL A 215 11.03 4.55 19.34
N ALA A 216 12.33 4.59 19.10
CA ALA A 216 13.03 3.53 18.37
C ALA A 216 13.63 2.54 19.36
N SER A 217 13.38 1.26 19.14
CA SER A 217 13.67 0.21 20.10
C SER A 217 14.40 -0.94 19.44
N TYR A 218 15.59 -1.24 19.94
CA TYR A 218 16.33 -2.44 19.59
C TYR A 218 16.09 -3.52 20.65
N PHE A 219 15.77 -4.74 20.26
CA PHE A 219 15.58 -5.84 21.19
C PHE A 219 16.84 -6.69 21.27
N GLU A 220 17.33 -6.99 22.48
CA GLU A 220 18.56 -7.80 22.62
C GLU A 220 18.41 -9.19 21.99
N LYS A 221 17.18 -9.71 22.01
CA LYS A 221 16.79 -10.95 21.37
C LYS A 221 15.58 -10.66 20.48
N PRO A 222 15.56 -11.19 19.24
CA PRO A 222 14.37 -11.08 18.40
C PRO A 222 13.15 -11.70 19.10
N ILE A 223 12.00 -11.03 18.99
CA ILE A 223 10.74 -11.42 19.65
C ILE A 223 9.74 -11.86 18.60
N ASP A 224 8.98 -12.91 18.89
CA ASP A 224 7.84 -13.25 18.05
C ASP A 224 6.80 -12.12 18.07
N TRP A 225 6.61 -11.53 16.89
CA TRP A 225 5.66 -10.45 16.67
C TRP A 225 4.49 -10.87 15.79
N ASN A 226 4.32 -12.15 15.45
CA ASN A 226 3.37 -12.57 14.41
C ASN A 226 3.51 -11.69 13.14
N SER A 227 4.75 -11.47 12.68
CA SER A 227 5.02 -10.62 11.52
C SER A 227 4.39 -11.19 10.25
N MET A 228 4.11 -10.34 9.26
CA MET A 228 3.52 -10.74 7.98
C MET A 228 4.35 -11.80 7.22
N ASP A 229 5.67 -11.82 7.42
CA ASP A 229 6.60 -12.77 6.81
C ASP A 229 6.98 -13.94 7.74
N GLY A 230 6.39 -14.02 8.94
CA GLY A 230 6.68 -15.02 9.95
C GLY A 230 8.02 -14.83 10.69
N ASN A 231 8.81 -13.81 10.38
CA ASN A 231 10.08 -13.58 11.03
C ASN A 231 9.91 -12.85 12.38
N PRO A 232 10.74 -13.16 13.39
CA PRO A 232 10.74 -12.41 14.64
C PRO A 232 11.26 -10.98 14.42
N VAL A 233 10.94 -10.08 15.36
CA VAL A 233 11.28 -8.65 15.32
C VAL A 233 12.41 -8.35 16.28
N ASP A 234 13.43 -7.64 15.82
CA ASP A 234 14.55 -7.13 16.62
C ASP A 234 14.60 -5.60 16.66
N LEU A 235 13.79 -4.94 15.84
CA LEU A 235 13.69 -3.48 15.75
C LEU A 235 12.22 -3.04 15.72
N ALA A 236 11.83 -2.16 16.64
CA ALA A 236 10.49 -1.60 16.70
C ALA A 236 10.51 -0.07 16.73
N PHE A 237 9.56 0.56 16.04
CA PHE A 237 9.33 2.00 16.13
C PHE A 237 7.92 2.25 16.65
N MET A 238 7.80 2.58 17.94
CA MET A 238 6.52 3.00 18.50
C MET A 238 6.19 4.41 18.03
N ILE A 239 5.00 4.60 17.44
CA ILE A 239 4.54 5.90 16.96
C ILE A 239 3.24 6.28 17.67
N ILE A 240 3.24 7.45 18.29
CA ILE A 240 2.06 8.02 18.96
C ILE A 240 1.81 9.38 18.33
N THR A 241 0.57 9.61 17.89
CA THR A 241 0.19 10.89 17.29
C THR A 241 -1.10 11.44 17.89
N PRO A 242 -1.37 12.75 17.71
CA PRO A 242 -2.62 13.36 18.13
C PRO A 242 -3.82 12.70 17.46
N GLN A 243 -4.92 12.58 18.20
CA GLN A 243 -6.18 12.02 17.69
C GLN A 243 -6.77 12.87 16.54
N GLU A 244 -6.65 14.18 16.66
CA GLU A 244 -7.23 15.17 15.73
C GLU A 244 -6.44 15.35 14.42
N SER A 245 -5.29 14.68 14.26
CA SER A 245 -4.41 14.84 13.09
C SER A 245 -4.07 13.50 12.40
N PRO A 246 -5.03 12.86 11.71
CA PRO A 246 -4.79 11.60 11.01
C PRO A 246 -3.70 11.67 9.94
N GLU A 247 -3.49 12.81 9.27
CA GLU A 247 -2.42 12.95 8.27
C GLU A 247 -1.01 12.86 8.89
N LEU A 248 -0.81 13.38 10.11
CA LEU A 248 0.49 13.30 10.79
C LEU A 248 0.86 11.86 11.12
N HIS A 249 -0.14 11.05 11.49
CA HIS A 249 0.02 9.63 11.76
C HIS A 249 0.59 8.87 10.57
N LEU A 250 -0.06 9.02 9.41
CA LEU A 250 0.34 8.35 8.19
C LEU A 250 1.70 8.86 7.68
N LYS A 251 1.97 10.16 7.83
CA LYS A 251 3.27 10.76 7.45
C LYS A 251 4.41 10.20 8.31
N ALA A 252 4.22 10.04 9.62
CA ALA A 252 5.20 9.44 10.52
C ALA A 252 5.49 7.98 10.14
N ILE A 253 4.46 7.17 9.92
CA ILE A 253 4.59 5.77 9.48
C ILE A 253 5.33 5.69 8.14
N SER A 254 4.97 6.52 7.16
CA SER A 254 5.61 6.54 5.84
C SER A 254 7.09 6.90 5.92
N LYS A 255 7.46 7.93 6.69
CA LYS A 255 8.85 8.34 6.89
C LYS A 255 9.68 7.22 7.53
N ILE A 256 9.20 6.62 8.62
CA ILE A 256 9.91 5.52 9.30
C ILE A 256 10.01 4.29 8.38
N SER A 257 8.93 3.94 7.69
CA SER A 257 8.93 2.81 6.76
C SER A 257 9.94 2.98 5.62
N LYS A 258 10.17 4.21 5.15
CA LYS A 258 11.19 4.53 4.14
C LYS A 258 12.60 4.46 4.73
N ALA A 259 12.82 5.10 5.88
CA ALA A 259 14.12 5.13 6.54
C ALA A 259 14.63 3.72 6.89
N VAL A 260 13.77 2.85 7.43
CA VAL A 260 14.19 1.51 7.89
C VAL A 260 14.42 0.51 6.74
N ARG A 261 14.03 0.85 5.50
CA ARG A 261 14.32 0.03 4.32
C ARG A 261 15.78 0.13 3.86
N THR A 262 16.51 1.16 4.28
CA THR A 262 17.93 1.29 3.94
C THR A 262 18.77 0.46 4.92
N LEU A 263 19.73 -0.29 4.39
CA LEU A 263 20.59 -1.16 5.21
C LEU A 263 21.49 -0.35 6.15
N ASP A 264 21.87 0.85 5.74
CA ASP A 264 22.75 1.73 6.52
C ASP A 264 22.05 2.22 7.79
N PHE A 265 20.77 2.57 7.72
CA PHE A 265 20.01 3.03 8.88
C PHE A 265 19.90 1.97 9.98
N ARG A 266 19.71 0.70 9.61
CA ARG A 266 19.67 -0.42 10.57
C ARG A 266 21.01 -0.61 11.27
N LYS A 267 22.10 -0.57 10.50
CA LYS A 267 23.47 -0.67 11.06
C LYS A 267 23.76 0.52 11.97
N GLU A 268 23.36 1.72 11.57
CA GLU A 268 23.60 2.96 12.30
C GLU A 268 22.89 2.97 13.67
N ILE A 269 21.60 2.61 13.72
CA ILE A 269 20.88 2.48 15.00
C ILE A 269 21.50 1.39 15.88
N SER A 270 21.94 0.28 15.28
CA SER A 270 22.58 -0.82 16.01
C SER A 270 23.95 -0.42 16.60
N LEU A 271 24.76 0.35 15.84
CA LEU A 271 26.12 0.74 16.21
C LEU A 271 26.19 1.95 17.16
N ASN A 272 25.26 2.90 17.04
CA ASN A 272 25.25 4.14 17.84
C ASN A 272 24.42 4.03 19.12
N TYR A 273 24.02 2.81 19.47
CA TYR A 273 23.30 2.51 20.69
C TYR A 273 24.09 2.99 21.94
N GLY A 274 23.54 3.95 22.68
CA GLY A 274 24.06 4.40 23.98
C GLY A 274 25.04 5.57 23.98
N LYS A 275 25.33 6.22 22.85
CA LYS A 275 26.26 7.37 22.83
C LYS A 275 25.64 8.75 23.05
N GLY A 276 24.33 8.88 23.23
CA GLY A 276 23.69 10.17 23.53
C GLY A 276 23.84 11.25 22.43
N GLU A 277 24.48 10.93 21.32
CA GLU A 277 24.70 11.82 20.19
C GLU A 277 24.40 11.04 18.91
N TYR A 278 23.26 11.32 18.30
CA TYR A 278 23.01 11.04 16.89
C TYR A 278 23.73 12.08 16.04
N LEU A 279 25.06 12.10 16.11
CA LEU A 279 25.90 12.86 15.19
C LEU A 279 26.03 11.97 13.94
N PHE A 280 25.24 12.17 12.87
CA PHE A 280 25.64 11.89 11.46
C PHE A 280 24.52 11.99 10.41
N LEU A 281 23.26 12.26 10.77
CA LEU A 281 22.22 12.44 9.74
C LEU A 281 22.32 13.76 8.94
N LYS A 282 23.35 14.59 9.22
CA LYS A 282 23.71 15.76 8.42
C LYS A 282 24.22 15.45 7.00
N GLU A 283 24.67 14.23 6.70
CA GLU A 283 25.26 13.91 5.40
C GLU A 283 24.27 13.38 4.35
N MET A 284 23.07 12.92 4.75
CA MET A 284 22.09 12.39 3.80
C MET A 284 21.12 13.44 3.21
N GLU A 285 21.19 14.69 3.65
CA GLU A 285 20.56 15.83 2.94
C GLU A 285 21.54 16.55 1.99
N GLY A 286 22.80 16.09 1.89
CA GLY A 286 23.87 16.74 1.10
C GLY A 286 23.99 16.30 -0.36
N ASP A 287 23.39 15.17 -0.77
CA ASP A 287 23.61 14.61 -2.11
C ASP A 287 22.34 14.61 -2.98
N ASN A 288 21.74 15.79 -3.17
CA ASN A 288 20.93 16.08 -4.36
C ASN A 288 21.17 17.52 -4.81
N VAL A 289 22.21 17.69 -5.63
CA VAL A 289 22.24 18.70 -6.70
C VAL A 289 21.26 18.28 -7.79
#